data_AF-A0A8H4W0R0-F1
#
_entry.id   AF-A0A8H4W0R0-F1
#
_cell.length_a   1.000
_cell.length_b   1.000
_cell.length_c   1.000
_cell.angle_alpha   90.00
_cell.angle_beta   90.00
_cell.angle_gamma   90.00
#
_symmetry.space_group_name_H-M   'P 1'
#
loop_
_entity.id
_entity.type
_entity.pdbx_description
1 polymer ?
#
loop_
_entity_poly.entity_id
_entity_poly.type
_entity_poly.pdbx_seq_one_letter_code
_entity_poly.pdbx_strand_id
1 'polypeptide(L)'
;MSSFANLTYTTTEEAEINQWLTTSDRLKLSSSDQKPLLDTLNTHLASRTTLLGAKPSKADIALYESLAPQVSKWSAEQKTGEQGHPNIVRHLDFVQNSPIFGLEIKDAEKLKVDPEEILYVKPPVDAKAEKERLKKEGLDTGEGVKKAAEVETETKAATQS
;
A
#
# COMPACT_ATOMS: atom_id res chain seq x y z
N MET A 1 -19.52 -5.02 15.94
CA MET A 1 -19.33 -6.14 14.99
C MET A 1 -18.88 -5.57 13.65
N SER A 2 -17.77 -6.05 13.10
CA SER A 2 -17.23 -5.55 11.83
C SER A 2 -18.14 -5.88 10.65
N SER A 3 -18.41 -4.91 9.77
CA SER A 3 -19.36 -5.10 8.65
C SER A 3 -18.78 -5.91 7.49
N PHE A 4 -17.46 -6.14 7.48
CA PHE A 4 -16.77 -6.90 6.45
C PHE A 4 -16.67 -8.40 6.71
N ALA A 5 -17.21 -8.90 7.83
CA ALA A 5 -17.13 -10.33 8.20
C ALA A 5 -17.78 -11.28 7.19
N ASN A 6 -18.72 -10.77 6.37
CA ASN A 6 -19.41 -11.53 5.33
C ASN A 6 -18.78 -11.36 3.94
N LEU A 7 -17.66 -10.65 3.82
CA LEU A 7 -16.97 -10.51 2.53
C LEU A 7 -16.23 -11.81 2.18
N THR A 8 -16.38 -12.22 0.92
CA THR A 8 -15.60 -13.31 0.34
C THR A 8 -14.32 -12.77 -0.28
N TYR A 9 -13.20 -13.42 0.03
CA TYR A 9 -11.89 -13.08 -0.52
C TYR A 9 -11.50 -14.12 -1.59
N THR A 10 -10.80 -13.65 -2.62
CA THR A 10 -10.13 -14.54 -3.57
C THR A 10 -8.91 -15.20 -2.92
N THR A 11 -8.43 -16.31 -3.48
CA THR A 11 -7.23 -16.99 -2.96
C THR A 11 -6.01 -16.05 -2.90
N THR A 12 -5.86 -15.13 -3.85
CA THR A 12 -4.81 -14.11 -3.84
C THR A 12 -4.98 -13.14 -2.67
N GLU A 13 -6.20 -12.66 -2.44
CA GLU A 13 -6.50 -11.74 -1.32
C GLU A 13 -6.31 -12.43 0.04
N GLU A 14 -6.65 -13.70 0.17
CA GLU A 14 -6.40 -14.48 1.38
C GLU A 14 -4.89 -14.63 1.66
N ALA A 15 -4.08 -14.85 0.62
CA ALA A 15 -2.63 -14.88 0.75
C ALA A 15 -2.07 -13.52 1.20
N GLU A 16 -2.55 -12.42 0.60
CA GLU A 16 -2.19 -11.05 1.02
C GLU A 16 -2.61 -10.80 2.49
N ILE A 17 -3.82 -11.19 2.90
CA ILE A 17 -4.28 -11.08 4.29
C ILE A 17 -3.31 -11.81 5.24
N ASN A 18 -2.96 -13.05 4.93
CA ASN A 18 -2.08 -13.85 5.79
C ASN A 18 -0.66 -13.26 5.87
N GLN A 19 -0.15 -12.73 4.76
CA GLN A 19 1.12 -12.00 4.74
C GLN A 19 1.07 -10.76 5.65
N TRP A 20 -0.01 -9.98 5.60
CA TRP A 20 -0.16 -8.79 6.42
C TRP A 20 -0.39 -9.09 7.90
N LEU A 21 -1.08 -10.19 8.23
CA LEU A 21 -1.18 -10.67 9.61
C LEU A 21 0.20 -11.02 10.17
N THR A 22 1.01 -11.76 9.41
CA THR A 22 2.38 -12.09 9.78
C THR A 22 3.25 -10.84 9.95
N THR A 23 3.12 -9.87 9.04
CA THR A 23 3.81 -8.58 9.13
C THR A 23 3.36 -7.81 10.38
N SER A 24 2.07 -7.80 10.69
CA SER A 24 1.51 -7.12 11.86
C SER A 24 2.08 -7.70 13.15
N ASP A 25 2.22 -9.03 13.26
CA ASP A 25 2.81 -9.67 14.42
C ASP A 25 4.31 -9.35 14.54
N ARG A 26 5.05 -9.30 13.43
CA ARG A 26 6.45 -8.88 13.43
C ARG A 26 6.62 -7.42 13.88
N LEU A 27 5.69 -6.54 13.51
CA LEU A 27 5.71 -5.12 13.89
C LEU A 27 5.43 -4.90 15.39
N LYS A 28 4.74 -5.83 16.06
CA LYS A 28 4.60 -5.80 17.54
C LYS A 28 5.95 -5.92 18.24
N LEU A 29 6.86 -6.70 17.65
CA LEU A 29 8.19 -6.95 18.20
C LEU A 29 9.15 -5.84 17.79
N SER A 30 9.61 -5.07 18.78
CA SER A 30 10.66 -4.06 18.59
C SER A 30 11.95 -4.75 18.16
N SER A 31 12.24 -4.73 16.86
CA SER A 31 13.36 -5.45 16.24
C SER A 31 14.10 -4.56 15.25
N SER A 32 15.34 -4.90 14.91
CA SER A 32 16.14 -4.19 13.89
C SER A 32 15.44 -4.10 12.54
N ASP A 33 14.60 -5.09 12.22
CA ASP A 33 13.89 -5.21 10.96
C ASP A 33 12.62 -4.34 10.90
N GLN A 34 12.27 -3.68 12.00
CA GLN A 34 11.03 -2.91 12.09
C GLN A 34 11.02 -1.72 11.12
N LYS A 35 12.12 -0.98 10.98
CA LYS A 35 12.17 0.19 10.09
C LYS A 35 11.92 -0.18 8.61
N PRO A 36 12.64 -1.17 8.02
CA PRO A 36 12.35 -1.62 6.65
C PRO A 36 10.90 -2.09 6.44
N LEU A 37 10.30 -2.73 7.46
CA LEU A 37 8.90 -3.16 7.40
C LEU A 37 7.93 -1.97 7.39
N LEU A 38 8.18 -0.95 8.22
CA LEU A 38 7.40 0.28 8.22
C LEU A 38 7.53 1.04 6.89
N ASP A 39 8.73 1.10 6.32
CA ASP A 39 8.97 1.73 5.01
C ASP A 39 8.20 1.00 3.89
N THR A 40 8.23 -0.34 3.91
CA THR A 40 7.48 -1.19 2.96
C THR A 40 5.98 -1.00 3.10
N LEU A 41 5.47 -1.03 4.33
CA LEU A 41 4.06 -0.84 4.63
C LEU A 41 3.57 0.56 4.22
N ASN A 42 4.32 1.61 4.53
CA ASN A 42 3.98 2.99 4.18
C ASN A 42 3.93 3.19 2.66
N THR A 43 4.85 2.56 1.93
CA THR A 43 4.85 2.56 0.46
C THR A 43 3.64 1.82 -0.10
N HIS A 44 3.32 0.66 0.47
CA HIS A 44 2.16 -0.12 0.06
C HIS A 44 0.84 0.63 0.29
N LEU A 45 0.71 1.37 1.39
CA LEU A 45 -0.45 2.20 1.72
C LEU A 45 -0.49 3.53 0.95
N ALA A 46 0.52 3.87 0.14
CA ALA A 46 0.54 5.13 -0.60
C ALA A 46 -0.56 5.22 -1.67
N SER A 47 -0.90 4.10 -2.30
CA SER A 47 -1.93 4.02 -3.34
C SER A 47 -3.21 3.28 -2.90
N ARG A 48 -3.29 2.91 -1.61
CA ARG A 48 -4.34 2.03 -1.08
C ARG A 48 -4.98 2.60 0.18
N THR A 49 -6.30 2.53 0.27
CA THR A 49 -7.05 2.94 1.47
C THR A 49 -6.92 1.90 2.58
N THR A 50 -7.01 0.62 2.22
CA THR A 50 -6.85 -0.57 3.08
C THR A 50 -5.70 -1.45 2.60
N LEU A 51 -5.34 -2.49 3.35
CA LEU A 51 -4.30 -3.45 2.94
C LEU A 51 -4.68 -4.21 1.65
N LEU A 52 -5.96 -4.45 1.41
CA LEU A 52 -6.44 -5.01 0.13
C LEU A 52 -6.94 -3.92 -0.85
N GLY A 53 -6.30 -2.75 -0.84
CA GLY A 53 -6.64 -1.66 -1.75
C GLY A 53 -7.82 -0.83 -1.26
N ALA A 54 -9.03 -1.28 -1.56
CA ALA A 54 -10.28 -0.65 -1.10
C ALA A 54 -11.13 -1.60 -0.24
N LYS A 55 -10.80 -2.90 -0.23
CA LYS A 55 -11.55 -3.89 0.54
C LYS A 55 -11.03 -3.94 1.99
N PRO A 56 -11.89 -3.75 3.00
CA PRO A 56 -11.51 -3.93 4.40
C PRO A 56 -11.34 -5.43 4.73
N SER A 57 -10.45 -5.72 5.67
CA SER A 57 -10.14 -7.07 6.11
C SER A 57 -9.72 -7.14 7.58
N LYS A 58 -9.63 -8.36 8.10
CA LYS A 58 -9.09 -8.62 9.45
C LYS A 58 -7.63 -8.18 9.62
N ALA A 59 -6.87 -8.10 8.52
CA ALA A 59 -5.49 -7.65 8.56
C ALA A 59 -5.37 -6.17 8.94
N ASP A 60 -6.34 -5.34 8.53
CA ASP A 60 -6.34 -3.91 8.85
C ASP A 60 -6.53 -3.68 10.36
N ILE A 61 -7.40 -4.49 10.99
CA ILE A 61 -7.59 -4.48 12.45
C ILE A 61 -6.33 -4.95 13.16
N ALA A 62 -5.77 -6.08 12.76
CA ALA A 62 -4.56 -6.62 13.37
C ALA A 62 -3.39 -5.64 13.28
N LEU A 63 -3.26 -4.94 12.16
CA LEU A 63 -2.24 -3.91 11.97
C LEU A 63 -2.45 -2.72 12.91
N TYR A 64 -3.71 -2.30 13.10
CA TYR A 64 -4.05 -1.25 14.06
C TYR A 64 -3.64 -1.62 15.48
N GLU A 65 -4.03 -2.81 15.94
CA GLU A 65 -3.68 -3.31 17.27
C GLU A 65 -2.17 -3.41 17.49
N SER A 66 -1.41 -3.79 16.45
CA SER A 66 0.05 -3.86 16.50
C SER A 66 0.72 -2.49 16.63
N LEU A 67 0.27 -1.51 15.83
CA LEU A 67 1.00 -0.26 15.65
C LEU A 67 0.47 0.90 16.49
N ALA A 68 -0.82 0.94 16.82
CA ALA A 68 -1.42 2.08 17.54
C ALA A 68 -0.67 2.45 18.84
N PRO A 69 -0.24 1.50 19.71
CA PRO A 69 0.53 1.84 20.91
C PRO A 69 1.92 2.43 20.60
N GLN A 70 2.54 2.04 19.49
CA GLN A 70 3.86 2.55 19.08
C GLN A 70 3.72 3.92 18.43
N VAL A 71 2.78 4.08 17.50
CA VAL A 71 2.54 5.33 16.76
C VAL A 71 2.01 6.44 17.67
N SER A 72 1.32 6.09 18.76
CA SER A 72 0.94 7.07 19.79
C SER A 72 2.14 7.78 20.44
N LYS A 73 3.33 7.15 20.41
CA LYS A 73 4.58 7.67 20.96
C LYS A 73 5.49 8.31 19.91
N TRP A 74 5.11 8.26 18.63
CA TRP A 74 5.92 8.84 17.56
C TRP A 74 5.91 10.36 17.62
N SER A 75 7.08 10.95 17.33
CA SER A 75 7.19 12.40 17.11
C SER A 75 6.51 12.81 15.79
N ALA A 76 6.29 14.10 15.63
CA ALA A 76 5.80 14.65 14.38
C ALA A 76 6.75 14.33 13.20
N GLU A 77 8.08 14.27 13.41
CA GLU A 77 9.01 13.88 12.33
C GLU A 77 8.80 12.44 11.85
N GLN A 78 8.51 11.51 12.77
CA GLN A 78 8.24 10.12 12.43
C GLN A 78 6.89 9.94 11.74
N LYS A 79 5.93 10.83 12.00
CA LYS A 79 4.60 10.80 11.38
C LYS A 79 4.58 11.47 10.00
N THR A 80 4.98 12.74 9.93
CA THR A 80 4.80 13.61 8.75
C THR A 80 6.09 14.30 8.28
N GLY A 81 7.24 13.96 8.87
CA GLY A 81 8.54 14.44 8.40
C GLY A 81 8.98 13.83 7.07
N GLU A 82 10.16 14.23 6.59
CA GLU A 82 10.68 13.81 5.27
C GLU A 82 10.82 12.29 5.12
N GLN A 83 11.21 11.61 6.21
CA GLN A 83 11.32 10.15 6.30
C GLN A 83 10.19 9.53 7.14
N GLY A 84 9.10 10.28 7.33
CA GLY A 84 7.96 9.85 8.14
C GLY A 84 7.09 8.83 7.42
N HIS A 85 6.12 8.28 8.15
CA HIS A 85 5.18 7.28 7.65
C HIS A 85 3.73 7.79 7.62
N PRO A 86 3.40 8.84 6.84
CA PRO A 86 2.08 9.47 6.89
C PRO A 86 0.96 8.55 6.40
N ASN A 87 1.24 7.62 5.49
CA ASN A 87 0.23 6.69 4.98
C ASN A 87 -0.17 5.65 6.04
N ILE A 88 0.77 5.29 6.92
CA ILE A 88 0.47 4.45 8.10
C ILE A 88 -0.44 5.22 9.04
N VAL A 89 -0.08 6.47 9.38
CA VAL A 89 -0.89 7.31 10.29
C VAL A 89 -2.32 7.48 9.75
N ARG A 90 -2.46 7.80 8.45
CA ARG A 90 -3.76 7.87 7.77
C ARG A 90 -4.55 6.57 7.88
N HIS A 91 -3.90 5.44 7.66
CA HIS A 91 -4.57 4.14 7.71
C HIS A 91 -5.05 3.81 9.13
N LEU A 92 -4.22 4.06 10.15
CA LEU A 92 -4.60 3.85 11.55
C LEU A 92 -5.76 4.75 11.97
N ASP A 93 -5.74 6.01 11.55
CA ASP A 93 -6.84 6.94 11.81
C ASP A 93 -8.14 6.50 11.13
N PHE A 94 -8.05 6.00 9.89
CA PHE A 94 -9.19 5.42 9.20
C PHE A 94 -9.76 4.20 9.93
N VAL A 95 -8.90 3.29 10.43
CA VAL A 95 -9.35 2.07 11.12
C VAL A 95 -10.06 2.40 12.44
N GLN A 96 -9.55 3.33 13.25
CA GLN A 96 -10.16 3.69 14.53
C GLN A 96 -11.47 4.50 14.42
N ASN A 97 -11.64 5.25 13.33
CA ASN A 97 -12.81 6.12 13.13
C ASN A 97 -13.89 5.50 12.25
N SER A 98 -13.56 4.44 11.49
CA SER A 98 -14.51 3.83 10.57
C SER A 98 -15.38 2.76 11.25
N PRO A 99 -16.72 2.87 11.16
CA PRO A 99 -17.62 1.88 11.74
C PRO A 99 -17.51 0.51 11.06
N ILE A 100 -16.90 0.45 9.87
CA ILE A 100 -16.70 -0.78 9.10
C ILE A 100 -15.90 -1.82 9.90
N PHE A 101 -14.93 -1.37 10.68
CA PHE A 101 -14.10 -2.25 11.49
C PHE A 101 -14.76 -2.68 12.80
N GLY A 102 -15.83 -1.99 13.21
CA GLY A 102 -16.60 -2.34 14.40
C GLY A 102 -15.77 -2.31 15.69
N LEU A 103 -14.72 -1.48 15.72
CA LEU A 103 -13.86 -1.25 16.88
C LEU A 103 -14.50 -0.17 17.76
N GLU A 104 -14.76 -0.52 19.02
CA GLU A 104 -15.26 0.43 20.03
C GLU A 104 -14.08 0.92 20.87
N ILE A 105 -13.30 1.84 20.29
CA ILE A 105 -12.12 2.41 20.96
C ILE A 105 -12.55 3.69 21.69
N LYS A 106 -12.24 3.77 22.98
CA LYS A 106 -12.51 4.98 23.78
C LYS A 106 -11.68 6.15 23.25
N ASP A 107 -12.21 7.36 23.31
CA ASP A 107 -11.49 8.55 22.81
C ASP A 107 -10.13 8.78 23.49
N ALA A 108 -9.96 8.32 24.74
CA ALA A 108 -8.68 8.37 25.45
C ALA A 108 -7.62 7.40 24.89
N GLU A 109 -8.04 6.32 24.23
CA GLU A 109 -7.20 5.27 23.66
C GLU A 109 -6.97 5.48 22.16
N LYS A 110 -7.74 6.37 21.52
CA LYS A 110 -7.57 6.71 20.11
C LYS A 110 -6.23 7.40 19.87
N LEU A 111 -5.65 7.10 18.72
CA LEU A 111 -4.49 7.80 18.20
C LEU A 111 -4.89 9.25 17.91
N LYS A 112 -4.22 10.19 18.56
CA LYS A 112 -4.36 11.62 18.25
C LYS A 112 -3.57 11.94 16.99
N VAL A 113 -4.29 12.34 15.95
CA VAL A 113 -3.73 12.80 14.67
C VAL A 113 -4.15 14.24 14.47
N ASP A 114 -3.17 15.11 14.26
CA ASP A 114 -3.40 16.51 13.88
C ASP A 114 -3.25 16.63 12.35
N PRO A 115 -4.33 16.92 11.60
CA PRO A 115 -4.27 17.10 10.15
C PRO A 115 -3.41 18.29 9.70
N GLU A 116 -3.20 19.28 10.56
CA GLU A 116 -2.47 20.51 10.24
C GLU A 116 -0.96 20.40 10.56
N GLU A 117 -0.54 19.39 11.32
CA GLU A 117 0.86 19.15 11.70
C GLU A 117 1.61 18.37 10.60
N ILE A 118 1.76 18.99 9.43
CA ILE A 118 2.49 18.42 8.28
C ILE A 118 3.89 19.03 8.22
N LEU A 119 4.91 18.27 8.63
CA LEU A 119 6.29 18.77 8.66
C LEU A 119 6.98 18.75 7.30
N TYR A 120 6.59 17.86 6.40
CA TYR A 120 7.18 17.76 5.07
C TYR A 120 6.14 17.42 4.00
N VAL A 121 6.14 18.20 2.93
CA VAL A 121 5.38 17.92 1.70
C VAL A 121 6.39 17.75 0.58
N LYS A 122 6.45 16.54 0.00
CA LYS A 122 7.31 16.28 -1.15
C LYS A 122 6.89 17.21 -2.30
N PRO A 123 7.81 18.01 -2.88
CA PRO A 123 7.48 18.85 -4.02
C PRO A 123 6.87 18.01 -5.16
N PRO A 124 5.91 18.54 -5.92
CA PRO A 124 5.36 17.85 -7.08
C PRO A 124 6.49 17.45 -8.02
N VAL A 125 6.70 16.14 -8.20
CA VAL A 125 7.68 15.64 -9.15
C VAL A 125 7.00 15.66 -10.52
N ASP A 126 7.53 16.42 -11.46
CA ASP A 126 7.05 16.41 -12.84
C ASP A 126 7.18 14.99 -13.41
N ALA A 127 6.07 14.25 -13.48
CA ALA A 127 6.00 12.87 -13.96
C ALA A 127 6.55 12.67 -15.40
N LYS A 128 6.73 13.76 -16.17
CA LYS A 128 7.42 13.74 -17.47
C LYS A 128 8.93 13.55 -17.35
N ALA A 129 9.58 14.14 -16.33
CA ALA A 129 11.03 14.07 -16.16
C ALA A 129 11.48 12.70 -15.65
N GLU A 130 10.72 12.07 -14.75
CA GLU A 130 11.06 10.76 -14.21
C GLU A 130 10.90 9.64 -15.27
N LYS A 131 9.88 9.75 -16.14
CA LYS A 131 9.66 8.83 -17.26
C LYS A 131 10.72 8.95 -18.37
N GLU A 132 11.34 10.12 -18.53
CA GLU A 132 12.49 10.30 -19.44
C GLU A 132 13.80 9.76 -18.85
N ARG A 133 14.01 9.85 -17.52
CA ARG A 133 15.22 9.30 -16.87
C ARG A 133 15.22 7.78 -16.84
N LEU A 134 14.08 7.14 -16.58
CA LEU A 134 13.95 5.67 -16.69
C LEU A 134 14.18 5.15 -18.12
N LYS A 135 13.92 5.96 -19.16
CA LYS A 135 14.19 5.57 -20.56
C LYS A 135 15.64 5.75 -20.98
N LYS A 136 16.44 6.56 -20.27
CA LYS A 136 17.84 6.83 -20.61
C LYS A 136 18.84 5.94 -19.86
N GLU A 137 18.45 5.34 -18.73
CA GLU A 137 19.33 4.45 -17.94
C GLU A 137 19.02 2.94 -18.11
N GLY A 138 17.96 2.59 -18.86
CA GLY A 138 17.54 1.21 -19.12
C GLY A 138 17.88 0.71 -20.53
N LEU A 139 19.15 0.75 -20.93
CA LEU A 139 19.66 0.04 -22.11
C LEU A 139 21.06 -0.48 -21.80
N ASP A 140 21.14 -1.59 -21.07
CA ASP A 140 22.03 -2.71 -21.42
C ASP A 140 21.87 -3.84 -20.39
N THR A 141 21.02 -4.83 -20.70
CA THR A 141 21.37 -6.26 -20.52
C THR A 141 20.38 -7.16 -21.27
N GLY A 142 20.83 -7.66 -22.42
CA GLY A 142 20.88 -9.10 -22.72
C GLY A 142 19.59 -9.93 -22.84
N GLU A 143 19.06 -9.98 -24.07
CA GLU A 143 18.67 -11.16 -24.86
C GLU A 143 17.78 -12.33 -24.32
N GLY A 144 16.77 -12.64 -25.16
CA GLY A 144 16.26 -13.99 -25.44
C GLY A 144 15.05 -14.40 -24.60
N VAL A 145 13.84 -14.54 -25.16
CA VAL A 145 13.46 -15.78 -25.86
C VAL A 145 12.08 -15.61 -26.54
N LYS A 146 12.06 -15.97 -27.83
CA LYS A 146 11.00 -16.60 -28.64
C LYS A 146 9.87 -15.75 -29.26
N LYS A 147 10.20 -15.33 -30.48
CA LYS A 147 9.40 -15.15 -31.69
C LYS A 147 8.46 -16.34 -32.00
N ALA A 148 7.17 -16.05 -32.10
CA ALA A 148 6.14 -16.63 -32.99
C ALA A 148 4.97 -15.60 -32.95
N ALA A 149 4.51 -14.97 -34.02
CA ALA A 149 3.96 -15.60 -35.21
C ALA A 149 4.16 -14.74 -36.48
N GLU A 150 4.35 -15.49 -37.56
CA GLU A 150 4.42 -15.17 -38.99
C GLU A 150 3.06 -14.65 -39.51
N VAL A 151 3.00 -13.49 -40.17
CA VAL A 151 2.91 -13.29 -41.64
C VAL A 151 1.82 -14.11 -42.32
N GLU A 152 0.75 -13.45 -42.80
CA GLU A 152 0.30 -13.65 -44.18
C GLU A 152 -0.63 -12.50 -44.62
N THR A 153 -0.14 -11.69 -45.56
CA THR A 153 -0.90 -10.74 -46.37
C THR A 153 -1.00 -11.32 -47.77
N GLU A 154 -2.15 -11.90 -48.10
CA GLU A 154 -2.63 -12.25 -49.44
C GLU A 154 -4.17 -12.09 -49.38
N THR A 155 -4.91 -11.58 -50.36
CA THR A 155 -4.68 -11.51 -51.80
C THR A 155 -5.64 -10.49 -52.43
N LYS A 156 -5.18 -9.94 -53.56
CA LYS A 156 -5.92 -9.17 -54.57
C LYS A 156 -7.34 -9.68 -54.85
N ALA A 157 -8.30 -8.77 -54.83
CA ALA A 157 -9.59 -8.91 -55.49
C ALA A 157 -9.44 -8.60 -56.99
N ALA A 158 -9.84 -9.53 -57.87
CA ALA A 158 -10.39 -9.21 -59.19
C ALA A 158 -11.07 -10.43 -59.83
N THR A 159 -12.34 -10.21 -60.22
CA THR A 159 -13.10 -10.84 -61.32
C THR A 159 -13.90 -12.11 -61.03
N GLN A 160 -15.24 -12.01 -60.98
CA GLN A 160 -16.13 -12.27 -62.12
C GLN A 160 -17.60 -12.26 -61.69
N SER A 161 -18.40 -11.38 -62.29
CA SER A 161 -19.69 -11.66 -62.97
C SER A 161 -20.17 -10.41 -63.69
#